data_AF-A0A329VP00-F1
#
_entry.id   AF-A0A329VP00-F1
#
_cell.length_a   1.000
_cell.length_b   1.000
_cell.length_c   1.000
_cell.angle_alpha   90.00
_cell.angle_beta   90.00
_cell.angle_gamma   90.00
#
_symmetry.space_group_name_H-M   'P 1'
#
loop_
_entity.id
_entity.type
_entity.pdbx_description
1 polymer ?
#
loop_
_entity_poly.entity_id
_entity_poly.type
_entity_poly.pdbx_seq_one_letter_code
_entity_poly.pdbx_strand_id
1 'polypeptide(L)'
;MKKYPSQEMERFNVRLPAGMRDAIAERAEKHGRSMNSEIVQILQDVLNGPDTVFWEHTLKDMKEYPEIFGPGFATIEARLIEEFKPIMERAFAIASELAKKEVAKKAP
;
A
#
# COMPACT_ATOMS: atom_id res chain seq x y z
N MET A 1 -19.63 -15.14 -32.29
CA MET A 1 -19.49 -15.57 -30.88
C MET A 1 -19.56 -14.34 -29.99
N LYS A 2 -20.39 -14.36 -28.94
CA LYS A 2 -20.45 -13.26 -27.96
C LYS A 2 -19.16 -13.28 -27.15
N LYS A 3 -18.35 -12.22 -27.22
CA LYS A 3 -17.12 -12.11 -26.41
C LYS A 3 -17.50 -11.88 -24.95
N TYR A 4 -16.81 -12.54 -24.04
CA TYR A 4 -16.95 -12.28 -22.61
C TYR A 4 -16.16 -11.02 -22.25
N PRO A 5 -16.59 -10.20 -21.27
CA PRO A 5 -15.89 -8.97 -20.89
C PRO A 5 -14.40 -9.19 -20.58
N SER A 6 -14.05 -10.33 -19.96
CA SER A 6 -12.65 -10.71 -19.67
C SER A 6 -11.78 -10.96 -20.91
N GLN A 7 -12.39 -11.15 -22.08
CA GLN A 7 -11.67 -11.33 -23.36
C GLN A 7 -11.32 -9.99 -24.01
N GLU A 8 -11.91 -8.89 -23.55
CA GLU A 8 -11.64 -7.54 -24.03
C GLU A 8 -10.64 -6.79 -23.13
N MET A 9 -10.36 -7.34 -21.94
CA MET A 9 -9.39 -6.78 -21.00
C MET A 9 -7.96 -7.00 -21.46
N GLU A 10 -7.10 -6.02 -21.18
CA GLU A 10 -5.66 -6.10 -21.38
C GLU A 10 -5.04 -7.22 -20.52
N ARG A 11 -4.00 -7.87 -21.05
CA ARG A 11 -3.32 -8.99 -20.39
C ARG A 11 -1.85 -8.69 -20.22
N PHE A 12 -1.34 -8.94 -19.03
CA PHE A 12 0.06 -8.73 -18.69
C PHE A 12 0.72 -10.06 -18.30
N ASN A 13 1.81 -10.42 -18.97
CA ASN A 13 2.56 -11.63 -18.67
C ASN A 13 3.66 -11.33 -17.64
N VAL A 14 3.54 -11.92 -16.45
CA VAL A 14 4.49 -11.71 -15.33
C VAL A 14 5.39 -12.94 -15.16
N ARG A 15 6.71 -12.70 -15.01
CA ARG A 15 7.65 -13.72 -14.55
C ARG A 15 7.80 -13.62 -13.04
N LEU A 16 7.44 -14.68 -12.34
CA LEU A 16 7.49 -14.74 -10.88
C LEU A 16 8.73 -15.51 -10.42
N PRO A 17 9.43 -15.05 -9.36
CA PRO A 17 10.42 -15.86 -8.68
C PRO A 17 9.79 -17.09 -8.03
N ALA A 18 10.62 -18.08 -7.70
CA ALA A 18 10.17 -19.34 -7.09
C ALA A 18 9.34 -19.08 -5.82
N GLY A 19 8.23 -19.81 -5.68
CA GLY A 19 7.33 -19.73 -4.52
C GLY A 19 6.36 -18.54 -4.50
N MET A 20 6.58 -17.49 -5.31
CA MET A 20 5.74 -16.29 -5.27
C MET A 20 4.32 -16.56 -5.79
N ARG A 21 4.16 -17.45 -6.77
CA ARG A 21 2.83 -17.85 -7.27
C ARG A 21 2.00 -18.50 -6.16
N ASP A 22 2.61 -19.38 -5.38
CA ASP A 22 1.93 -20.11 -4.31
C ASP A 22 1.54 -19.18 -3.16
N ALA A 23 2.43 -18.25 -2.80
CA ALA A 23 2.12 -17.20 -1.83
C ALA A 23 0.93 -16.33 -2.24
N ILE A 24 0.83 -15.97 -3.53
CA ILE A 24 -0.32 -15.23 -4.07
C ILE A 24 -1.60 -16.09 -4.00
N ALA A 25 -1.50 -17.37 -4.35
CA ALA A 25 -2.64 -18.29 -4.31
C ALA A 25 -3.20 -18.45 -2.88
N GLU A 26 -2.33 -18.69 -1.90
CA GLU A 26 -2.71 -18.82 -0.49
C GLU A 26 -3.35 -17.52 0.03
N ARG A 27 -2.79 -16.36 -0.32
CA ARG A 27 -3.36 -15.06 0.05
C ARG A 27 -4.75 -14.87 -0.57
N ALA A 28 -4.91 -15.18 -1.85
CA ALA A 28 -6.19 -15.06 -2.55
C ALA A 28 -7.26 -15.96 -1.92
N GLU A 29 -6.90 -17.19 -1.55
CA GLU A 29 -7.80 -18.13 -0.86
C GLU A 29 -8.24 -17.60 0.51
N LYS A 30 -7.29 -17.11 1.32
CA LYS A 30 -7.59 -16.48 2.63
C LYS A 30 -8.55 -15.29 2.51
N HIS A 31 -8.53 -14.59 1.37
CA HIS A 31 -9.39 -13.44 1.09
C HIS A 31 -10.68 -13.80 0.32
N GLY A 32 -10.90 -15.07 -0.02
CA GLY A 32 -12.06 -15.52 -0.78
C GLY A 32 -12.12 -14.95 -2.21
N ARG A 33 -10.96 -14.71 -2.84
CA ARG A 33 -10.83 -14.10 -4.16
C ARG A 33 -10.15 -15.05 -5.15
N SER A 34 -10.39 -14.83 -6.44
CA SER A 34 -9.55 -15.43 -7.47
C SER A 34 -8.15 -14.82 -7.41
N MET A 35 -7.10 -15.56 -7.80
CA MET A 35 -5.74 -15.01 -7.90
C MET A 35 -5.69 -13.74 -8.73
N ASN A 36 -6.43 -13.67 -9.84
CA ASN A 36 -6.48 -12.49 -10.69
C ASN A 36 -7.06 -11.28 -9.94
N SER A 37 -8.18 -11.48 -9.24
CA SER A 37 -8.82 -10.42 -8.45
C SER A 37 -7.91 -9.93 -7.32
N GLU A 38 -7.17 -10.82 -6.68
CA GLU A 38 -6.23 -10.43 -5.61
C GLU A 38 -5.02 -9.66 -6.17
N ILE A 39 -4.46 -10.08 -7.30
CA ILE A 39 -3.37 -9.33 -7.97
C ILE A 39 -3.85 -7.93 -8.36
N VAL A 40 -5.05 -7.83 -8.96
CA VAL A 40 -5.63 -6.54 -9.34
C VAL A 40 -5.86 -5.65 -8.12
N GLN A 41 -6.35 -6.20 -7.01
CA GLN A 41 -6.53 -5.44 -5.77
C GLN A 41 -5.20 -4.91 -5.24
N ILE A 42 -4.16 -5.73 -5.17
CA ILE A 42 -2.83 -5.31 -4.70
C ILE A 42 -2.29 -4.16 -5.56
N LEU A 43 -2.42 -4.28 -6.89
CA LEU A 43 -2.00 -3.21 -7.81
C LEU A 43 -2.81 -1.93 -7.60
N GLN A 44 -4.13 -2.02 -7.41
CA GLN A 44 -4.97 -0.86 -7.13
C GLN A 44 -4.63 -0.20 -5.79
N ASP A 45 -4.37 -0.99 -4.75
CA ASP A 45 -4.00 -0.47 -3.43
C ASP A 45 -2.68 0.31 -3.50
N VAL A 46 -1.73 -0.15 -4.31
CA VAL A 46 -0.45 0.55 -4.53
C VAL A 46 -0.63 1.80 -5.41
N LEU A 47 -1.42 1.72 -6.48
CA LEU A 47 -1.65 2.86 -7.39
C LEU A 47 -2.49 3.98 -6.76
N ASN A 48 -3.43 3.63 -5.87
CA ASN A 48 -4.33 4.58 -5.21
C ASN A 48 -3.88 4.93 -3.79
N GLY A 49 -2.92 4.19 -3.23
CA GLY A 49 -2.34 4.45 -1.92
C GLY A 49 -1.40 5.66 -1.93
N PRO A 50 -1.02 6.19 -0.76
CA PRO A 50 0.03 7.20 -0.68
C PRO A 50 1.31 6.63 -1.29
N ASP A 51 1.91 7.37 -2.21
CA ASP A 51 3.15 6.97 -2.86
C ASP A 51 4.26 6.93 -1.80
N THR A 52 4.55 5.72 -1.29
CA THR A 52 5.57 5.53 -0.27
C THR A 52 6.97 5.78 -0.83
N VAL A 53 7.15 5.61 -2.16
CA VAL A 53 8.40 5.93 -2.85
C VAL A 53 8.59 7.44 -2.92
N PHE A 54 7.51 8.21 -3.15
CA PHE A 54 7.54 9.66 -3.04
C PHE A 54 8.04 10.10 -1.67
N TRP A 55 7.54 9.51 -0.56
CA TRP A 55 7.99 9.88 0.77
C TRP A 55 9.45 9.50 1.05
N GLU A 56 9.89 8.29 0.67
CA GLU A 56 11.28 7.85 0.86
C GLU A 56 12.29 8.65 0.03
N HIS A 57 11.98 8.91 -1.25
CA HIS A 57 12.83 9.73 -2.11
C HIS A 57 12.82 11.19 -1.68
N THR A 58 11.66 11.76 -1.36
CA THR A 58 11.59 13.14 -0.88
C THR A 58 12.38 13.31 0.40
N LEU A 59 12.27 12.39 1.38
CA LEU A 59 13.06 12.45 2.61
C LEU A 59 14.57 12.29 2.36
N LYS A 60 14.96 11.48 1.38
CA LYS A 60 16.37 11.29 1.02
C LYS A 60 16.93 12.54 0.34
N ASP A 61 16.22 13.06 -0.65
CA ASP A 61 16.58 14.25 -1.41
C ASP A 61 16.61 15.50 -0.51
N MET A 62 15.73 15.58 0.50
CA MET A 62 15.72 16.64 1.51
C MET A 62 16.94 16.60 2.45
N LYS A 63 17.42 15.41 2.84
CA LYS A 63 18.65 15.28 3.64
C LYS A 63 19.90 15.59 2.83
N GLU A 64 19.87 15.25 1.55
CA GLU A 64 21.02 15.36 0.66
C GLU A 64 21.17 16.78 0.08
N TYR A 65 20.06 17.52 -0.09
CA TYR A 65 20.04 18.87 -0.66
C TYR A 65 19.12 19.85 0.09
N PRO A 66 19.43 20.20 1.35
CA PRO A 66 18.58 21.08 2.18
C PRO A 66 18.40 22.49 1.60
N GLU A 67 19.34 22.98 0.80
CA GLU A 67 19.30 24.28 0.13
C GLU A 67 18.25 24.38 -0.99
N ILE A 68 17.84 23.26 -1.60
CA ILE A 68 16.85 23.23 -2.69
C ILE A 68 15.44 23.52 -2.17
N PHE A 69 15.13 23.09 -0.95
CA PHE A 69 13.79 23.17 -0.37
C PHE A 69 13.52 24.48 0.39
N GLY A 70 14.56 25.27 0.68
CA GLY A 70 14.46 26.60 1.29
C GLY A 70 13.95 26.60 2.75
N PRO A 71 14.12 27.72 3.47
CA PRO A 71 13.78 27.82 4.91
C PRO A 71 12.28 27.72 5.22
N GLY A 72 11.41 27.88 4.20
CA GLY A 72 9.96 27.75 4.33
C GLY A 72 9.46 26.32 4.53
N PHE A 73 10.22 25.30 4.11
CA PHE A 73 9.81 23.90 4.25
C PHE A 73 10.29 23.26 5.56
N ALA A 74 11.47 23.64 6.07
CA ALA A 74 11.99 23.17 7.36
C ALA A 74 11.06 23.51 8.55
N THR A 75 10.28 24.60 8.43
CA THR A 75 9.27 25.00 9.43
C THR A 75 7.95 24.24 9.30
N ILE A 76 7.61 23.77 8.09
CA ILE A 76 6.45 22.90 7.86
C ILE A 76 6.77 21.49 8.37
N GLU A 77 7.97 20.95 8.14
CA GLU A 77 8.39 19.64 8.65
C GLU A 77 8.38 19.53 10.18
N ALA A 78 8.96 20.49 10.90
CA ALA A 78 8.99 20.42 12.37
C ALA A 78 7.58 20.45 12.96
N ARG A 79 6.69 21.24 12.37
CA ARG A 79 5.31 21.40 12.84
C ARG A 79 4.42 20.23 12.42
N LEU A 80 4.55 19.76 11.18
CA LEU A 80 3.77 18.62 10.67
C LEU A 80 4.23 17.32 11.33
N ILE A 81 5.52 17.10 11.54
CA ILE A 81 6.02 15.91 12.25
C ILE A 81 5.66 15.98 13.73
N GLU A 82 5.84 17.10 14.45
CA GLU A 82 5.43 17.16 15.86
C GLU A 82 3.90 17.09 16.06
N GLU A 83 3.11 17.77 15.21
CA GLU A 83 1.65 17.79 15.36
C GLU A 83 0.99 16.52 14.80
N PHE A 84 1.45 15.98 13.66
CA PHE A 84 0.82 14.82 13.02
C PHE A 84 1.43 13.47 13.40
N LYS A 85 2.71 13.36 13.79
CA LYS A 85 3.27 12.07 14.24
C LYS A 85 2.44 11.40 15.35
N PRO A 86 2.05 12.09 16.44
CA PRO A 86 1.22 11.45 17.46
C PRO A 86 -0.18 11.09 16.95
N ILE A 87 -0.72 11.83 15.98
CA ILE A 87 -2.01 11.53 15.35
C ILE A 87 -1.88 10.26 14.48
N MET A 88 -0.81 10.17 13.68
CA MET A 88 -0.53 9.02 12.83
C MET A 88 -0.23 7.77 13.64
N GLU A 89 0.57 7.86 14.70
CA GLU A 89 0.83 6.74 15.63
C GLU A 89 -0.45 6.25 16.30
N ARG A 90 -1.34 7.17 16.71
CA ARG A 90 -2.67 6.81 17.26
C ARG A 90 -3.56 6.18 16.20
N ALA A 91 -3.61 6.72 14.98
CA ALA A 91 -4.38 6.18 13.88
C ALA A 91 -3.92 4.76 13.52
N PHE A 92 -2.60 4.53 13.49
CA PHE A 92 -2.01 3.22 13.25
C PHE A 92 -2.32 2.22 14.38
N ALA A 93 -2.23 2.66 15.64
CA ALA A 93 -2.59 1.84 16.80
C ALA A 93 -4.07 1.45 16.77
N ILE A 94 -4.97 2.39 16.47
CA ILE A 94 -6.41 2.15 16.33
C ILE A 94 -6.68 1.18 15.17
N ALA A 95 -6.07 1.41 14.00
CA ALA A 95 -6.22 0.53 12.85
C ALA A 95 -5.74 -0.90 13.15
N SER A 96 -4.61 -1.05 13.84
CA SER A 96 -4.08 -2.34 14.30
C SER A 96 -5.03 -3.01 15.30
N GLU A 97 -5.58 -2.29 16.27
CA GLU A 97 -6.55 -2.83 17.25
C GLU A 97 -7.88 -3.23 16.59
N LEU A 98 -8.36 -2.44 15.62
CA LEU A 98 -9.55 -2.77 14.83
C LEU A 98 -9.31 -4.02 13.98
N ALA A 99 -8.15 -4.13 13.34
CA ALA A 99 -7.76 -5.31 12.57
C ALA A 99 -7.70 -6.56 13.46
N LYS A 100 -7.12 -6.47 14.67
CA LYS A 100 -7.12 -7.59 15.64
C LYS A 100 -8.53 -7.98 16.09
N LYS A 101 -9.43 -7.01 16.31
CA LYS A 101 -10.83 -7.28 16.70
C LYS A 101 -11.64 -7.89 15.57
N GLU A 102 -11.43 -7.47 14.32
CA GLU A 102 -12.00 -8.10 13.12
C GLU A 102 -11.56 -9.57 13.00
N VAL A 103 -10.28 -9.86 13.22
CA VAL A 103 -9.73 -11.22 13.20
C VAL A 103 -10.29 -12.06 14.35
N ALA A 104 -10.40 -11.50 15.57
CA ALA A 104 -10.96 -12.20 16.73
C ALA A 104 -12.46 -12.51 16.59
N LYS A 105 -13.23 -11.67 15.89
CA LYS A 105 -14.65 -11.93 15.58
C LYS A 105 -14.86 -13.01 14.51
N LYS A 106 -13.83 -13.30 13.70
CA LYS A 106 -13.84 -14.32 12.64
C LYS A 106 -13.19 -15.63 13.06
N ALA A 107 -12.67 -15.73 14.29
CA ALA A 107 -12.19 -16.98 14.87
C ALA A 107 -13.39 -17.89 15.24
N PRO A 108 -13.33 -19.20 14.96
CA PRO A 108 -14.43 -20.14 15.17
C PRO A 108 -14.79 -20.36 16.65
#